data_AF-A0A661PJK3-F1
#
_entry.id   AF-A0A661PJK3-F1
#
_cell.length_a   1.000
_cell.length_b   1.000
_cell.length_c   1.000
_cell.angle_alpha   90.00
_cell.angle_beta   90.00
_cell.angle_gamma   90.00
#
_symmetry.space_group_name_H-M   'P 1'
#
loop_
_entity.id
_entity.type
_entity.pdbx_description
1 polymer ?
#
loop_
_entity_poly.entity_id
_entity_poly.type
_entity_poly.pdbx_seq_one_letter_code
_entity_poly.pdbx_strand_id
1 'polypeptide(L)'
;MEKCPVCKELKRGKNWCDSCHTVFVCPAPRCEAPNHRRDAKVCAKCGLIFEDYITNRKMYRECPKCKKKQGLSDPQCKYCRYWFNCPSCGHKVPSTSMFTCPRCATSLR
;
A
#
# COMPACT_ATOMS: atom_id res chain seq x y z
N MET A 1 16.18 -5.87 -23.96
CA MET A 1 16.29 -5.79 -22.47
C MET A 1 16.15 -4.33 -22.07
N GLU A 2 15.19 -4.01 -21.20
CA GLU A 2 15.04 -2.64 -20.69
C GLU A 2 16.09 -2.31 -19.64
N LYS A 3 16.60 -1.08 -19.63
CA LYS A 3 17.43 -0.56 -18.53
C LYS A 3 16.52 0.06 -17.47
N CYS A 4 16.93 -0.03 -16.20
CA CYS A 4 16.28 0.68 -15.11
C CYS A 4 16.35 2.20 -15.37
N PRO A 5 15.24 2.95 -15.33
CA PRO A 5 15.25 4.39 -15.56
C PRO A 5 15.95 5.18 -14.44
N VAL A 6 16.31 4.52 -13.32
CA VAL A 6 16.98 5.14 -12.18
C VAL A 6 18.48 4.83 -12.17
N CYS A 7 18.86 3.57 -11.98
CA CYS A 7 20.27 3.17 -11.90
C CYS A 7 20.91 2.82 -13.25
N LYS A 8 20.15 2.80 -14.34
CA LYS A 8 20.60 2.45 -15.71
C LYS A 8 21.15 1.03 -15.89
N GLU A 9 21.13 0.21 -14.83
CA GLU A 9 21.44 -1.23 -14.92
C GLU A 9 20.36 -2.00 -15.67
N LEU A 10 20.68 -3.22 -16.11
CA LEU A 10 19.72 -4.13 -16.74
C LEU A 10 18.55 -4.42 -15.79
N LYS A 11 17.33 -4.11 -16.22
CA LYS A 11 16.12 -4.35 -15.45
C LYS A 11 15.84 -5.86 -15.46
N ARG A 12 15.98 -6.50 -14.30
CA ARG A 12 15.72 -7.94 -14.11
C ARG A 12 14.31 -8.25 -13.57
N GLY A 13 13.56 -7.24 -13.09
CA GLY A 13 12.24 -7.41 -12.49
C GLY A 13 11.08 -6.74 -13.25
N LYS A 14 9.89 -7.34 -13.16
CA LYS A 14 8.64 -6.79 -13.73
C LYS A 14 8.15 -5.55 -12.98
N ASN A 15 8.20 -5.59 -11.64
CA ASN A 15 7.55 -4.59 -10.77
C ASN A 15 8.54 -3.63 -10.10
N TRP A 16 9.78 -4.07 -9.87
CA TRP A 16 10.85 -3.27 -9.27
C TRP A 16 12.21 -3.62 -9.89
N CYS A 17 13.22 -2.77 -9.69
CA CYS A 17 14.60 -3.05 -10.06
C CYS A 17 15.32 -3.81 -8.93
N ASP A 18 15.94 -4.95 -9.22
CA ASP A 18 16.64 -5.73 -8.18
C ASP A 18 17.90 -5.06 -7.64
N SER A 19 18.56 -4.19 -8.42
CA SER A 19 19.80 -3.54 -7.98
C SER A 19 19.56 -2.35 -7.05
N CYS A 20 18.59 -1.48 -7.38
CA CYS A 20 18.31 -0.27 -6.61
C CYS A 20 16.97 -0.30 -5.86
N HIS A 21 16.25 -1.42 -5.93
CA HIS A 21 14.94 -1.64 -5.30
C HIS A 21 13.85 -0.60 -5.65
N THR A 22 14.07 0.21 -6.68
CA THR A 22 13.05 1.15 -7.16
C THR A 22 11.83 0.38 -7.64
N VAL A 23 10.68 0.63 -7.03
CA VAL A 23 9.39 0.05 -7.42
C VAL A 23 8.76 0.91 -8.51
N PHE A 24 8.50 0.33 -9.67
CA PHE A 24 7.81 0.98 -10.79
C PHE A 24 6.30 0.73 -10.76
N VAL A 25 5.91 -0.45 -10.31
CA VAL A 25 4.51 -0.88 -10.20
C VAL A 25 4.33 -1.58 -8.86
N CYS A 26 3.25 -1.26 -8.15
CA CYS A 26 2.97 -1.86 -6.86
C CYS A 26 2.89 -3.40 -6.99
N PRO A 27 3.73 -4.16 -6.26
CA PRO A 27 3.78 -5.61 -6.41
C PRO A 27 2.65 -6.34 -5.66
N ALA A 28 1.82 -5.61 -4.90
CA ALA A 28 0.63 -6.18 -4.28
C ALA A 28 -0.35 -6.71 -5.35
N PRO A 29 -0.79 -7.98 -5.25
CA PRO A 29 -1.84 -8.53 -6.09
C PRO A 29 -3.08 -7.64 -6.04
N ARG A 30 -3.71 -7.38 -7.20
CA ARG A 30 -4.90 -6.52 -7.38
C ARG A 30 -4.69 -5.02 -7.20
N CYS A 31 -3.51 -4.56 -6.77
CA CYS A 31 -3.23 -3.12 -6.72
C CYS A 31 -2.67 -2.63 -8.06
N GLU A 32 -1.53 -3.21 -8.46
CA GLU A 32 -0.77 -2.97 -9.71
C GLU A 32 -0.66 -1.49 -10.11
N ALA A 33 -0.72 -0.61 -9.12
CA ALA A 33 -0.74 0.82 -9.35
C ALA A 33 0.65 1.26 -9.83
N PRO A 34 0.72 2.09 -10.88
CA PRO A 34 1.98 2.68 -11.29
C PRO A 34 2.51 3.55 -10.15
N ASN A 35 3.81 3.44 -9.91
CA ASN A 35 4.52 4.26 -8.96
C ASN A 35 5.31 5.32 -9.72
N HIS A 36 4.83 6.55 -9.66
CA HIS A 36 5.43 7.67 -10.40
C HIS A 36 6.62 8.30 -9.66
N ARG A 37 6.79 8.03 -8.36
CA ARG A 37 7.88 8.56 -7.54
C ARG A 37 8.99 7.52 -7.39
N ARG A 38 10.22 7.92 -7.73
CA ARG A 38 11.41 7.05 -7.73
C ARG A 38 11.80 6.57 -6.33
N ASP A 39 11.51 7.38 -5.33
CA ASP A 39 11.86 7.20 -3.91
C ASP A 39 10.67 6.77 -3.05
N ALA A 40 9.54 6.41 -3.67
CA ALA A 40 8.37 6.03 -2.89
C ALA A 40 8.70 4.80 -2.03
N LYS A 41 8.51 4.92 -0.72
CA LYS A 41 8.65 3.82 0.24
C LYS A 41 7.35 3.04 0.42
N VAL A 42 6.24 3.65 0.05
CA VAL A 42 4.88 3.12 0.22
C VAL A 42 4.04 3.31 -1.03
N CYS A 43 3.16 2.35 -1.32
CA CYS A 43 2.18 2.49 -2.39
C CYS A 43 1.12 3.54 -2.04
N ALA A 44 0.94 4.56 -2.88
CA ALA A 44 -0.07 5.60 -2.68
C ALA A 44 -1.52 5.07 -2.69
N LYS A 45 -1.77 3.96 -3.41
CA LYS A 45 -3.12 3.37 -3.55
C LYS A 45 -3.48 2.48 -2.35
N CYS A 46 -2.69 1.44 -2.09
CA CYS A 46 -3.00 0.44 -1.06
C CYS A 46 -2.22 0.62 0.27
N GLY A 47 -1.17 1.43 0.30
CA GLY A 47 -0.34 1.64 1.49
C GLY A 47 0.70 0.55 1.75
N LEU A 48 0.95 -0.37 0.81
CA LEU A 48 1.98 -1.39 0.93
C LEU A 48 3.35 -0.75 1.17
N ILE A 49 4.04 -1.16 2.22
CA ILE A 49 5.45 -0.82 2.50
C ILE A 49 6.32 -1.66 1.58
N PHE A 50 7.02 -1.00 0.66
CA PHE A 50 7.79 -1.69 -0.37
C PHE A 50 9.03 -2.38 0.18
N GLU A 51 9.73 -1.78 1.13
CA GLU A 51 10.91 -2.35 1.76
C GLU A 51 10.62 -3.71 2.43
N ASP A 52 9.58 -3.76 3.28
CA ASP A 52 9.12 -5.00 3.92
C ASP A 52 8.75 -6.08 2.88
N TYR A 53 8.16 -5.67 1.74
CA TYR A 53 7.78 -6.59 0.68
C TYR A 53 8.97 -7.08 -0.14
N ILE A 54 9.92 -6.22 -0.49
CA ILE A 54 11.06 -6.59 -1.32
C ILE A 54 12.00 -7.50 -0.54
N THR A 55 12.32 -7.13 0.71
CA THR A 55 13.28 -7.86 1.54
C THR A 55 12.67 -9.13 2.14
N ASN A 56 11.46 -9.06 2.71
CA ASN A 56 10.90 -10.15 3.51
C ASN A 56 9.65 -10.80 2.88
N ARG A 57 9.21 -10.33 1.71
CA ARG A 57 7.94 -10.74 1.06
C ARG A 57 6.72 -10.54 1.97
N LYS A 58 6.80 -9.62 2.93
CA LYS A 58 5.70 -9.31 3.86
C LYS A 58 4.86 -8.16 3.33
N MET A 59 3.56 -8.37 3.22
CA MET A 59 2.60 -7.35 2.79
C MET A 59 2.10 -6.55 4.00
N TYR A 60 2.88 -5.55 4.40
CA TYR A 60 2.53 -4.67 5.51
C TYR A 60 2.13 -3.27 5.05
N ARG A 61 1.39 -2.58 5.92
CA ARG A 61 1.08 -1.16 5.83
C ARG A 61 1.12 -0.51 7.21
N GLU A 62 1.22 0.80 7.21
CA GLU A 62 1.09 1.60 8.42
C GLU A 62 -0.35 2.12 8.59
N CYS A 63 -0.90 2.02 9.81
CA CYS A 63 -2.19 2.61 10.09
C CYS A 63 -2.12 4.15 10.08
N PRO A 64 -2.96 4.87 9.31
CA PRO A 64 -2.92 6.33 9.26
C PRO A 64 -3.28 6.98 10.60
N LYS A 65 -4.04 6.29 11.46
CA LYS A 65 -4.49 6.79 12.78
C LYS A 65 -3.45 6.58 13.88
N CYS A 66 -2.94 5.36 14.06
CA CYS A 66 -2.05 5.04 15.18
C CYS A 66 -0.59 4.75 14.80
N LYS A 67 -0.25 4.82 13.49
CA LYS A 67 1.10 4.60 12.96
C LYS A 67 1.70 3.21 13.24
N LYS A 68 0.90 2.26 13.74
CA LYS A 68 1.33 0.88 13.93
C LYS A 68 1.30 0.11 12.61
N LYS A 69 2.30 -0.75 12.43
CA LYS A 69 2.45 -1.65 11.29
C LYS A 69 1.54 -2.88 11.45
N GLN A 70 0.89 -3.30 10.38
CA GLN A 70 0.09 -4.54 10.34
C GLN A 70 -0.11 -5.04 8.90
N GLY A 71 -0.83 -6.15 8.74
CA GLY A 71 -1.13 -6.76 7.45
C GLY A 71 -1.93 -5.84 6.52
N LEU A 72 -1.56 -5.87 5.24
CA LEU A 72 -2.29 -5.20 4.17
C LEU A 72 -3.70 -5.77 3.98
N SER A 73 -3.88 -7.08 4.23
CA SER A 73 -5.13 -7.82 4.09
C SER A 73 -6.14 -7.57 5.23
N ASP A 74 -5.69 -7.07 6.37
CA ASP A 74 -6.59 -6.81 7.49
C ASP A 74 -7.63 -5.74 7.07
N PRO A 75 -8.93 -5.88 7.33
CA PRO A 75 -9.90 -4.83 6.94
C PRO A 75 -9.91 -3.66 7.94
N GLN A 76 -9.48 -3.93 9.19
CA GLN A 76 -9.48 -3.02 10.32
C GLN A 76 -8.12 -3.02 11.02
N CYS A 77 -7.76 -1.91 11.67
CA CYS A 77 -6.56 -1.85 12.48
C CYS A 77 -6.72 -2.62 13.78
N LYS A 78 -5.80 -3.55 14.04
CA LYS A 78 -5.81 -4.39 15.26
C LYS A 78 -5.60 -3.58 16.54
N TYR A 79 -4.92 -2.45 16.44
CA TYR A 79 -4.55 -1.63 17.59
C TYR A 79 -5.59 -0.57 17.95
N CYS A 80 -6.12 0.16 16.95
CA CYS A 80 -7.01 1.31 17.19
C CYS A 80 -8.39 1.16 16.55
N ARG A 81 -8.72 -0.03 16.03
CA ARG A 81 -10.00 -0.37 15.41
C ARG A 81 -10.42 0.51 14.22
N TYR A 82 -9.48 1.29 13.67
CA TYR A 82 -9.71 2.08 12.46
C TYR A 82 -10.02 1.19 11.25
N TRP A 83 -11.12 1.46 10.56
CA TRP A 83 -11.47 0.80 9.31
C TRP A 83 -10.69 1.39 8.13
N PHE A 84 -10.02 0.54 7.36
CA PHE A 84 -9.32 0.99 6.14
C PHE A 84 -10.27 1.15 4.97
N ASN A 85 -11.26 0.27 4.91
CA ASN A 85 -12.35 0.26 3.96
C ASN A 85 -13.63 0.04 4.75
N CYS A 86 -14.74 0.59 4.28
CA CYS A 86 -16.04 0.35 4.86
C CYS A 86 -16.34 -1.16 4.87
N PRO A 87 -16.76 -1.73 6.01
CA PRO A 87 -17.03 -3.17 6.10
C PRO A 87 -18.23 -3.60 5.26
N SER A 88 -19.17 -2.70 4.97
CA SER A 88 -20.37 -3.04 4.18
C SER A 88 -20.17 -2.92 2.67
N CYS A 89 -19.55 -1.84 2.19
CA CYS A 89 -19.45 -1.56 0.74
C CYS A 89 -18.02 -1.58 0.19
N GLY A 90 -17.01 -1.80 1.03
CA GLY A 90 -15.60 -1.81 0.63
C GLY A 90 -15.03 -0.44 0.21
N HIS A 91 -15.80 0.65 0.31
CA HIS A 91 -15.30 1.98 -0.02
C HIS A 91 -14.16 2.38 0.91
N LYS A 92 -13.04 2.84 0.35
CA LYS A 92 -11.87 3.30 1.12
C LYS A 92 -12.27 4.42 2.07
N VAL A 93 -11.82 4.36 3.32
CA VAL A 93 -12.08 5.43 4.28
C VAL A 93 -11.07 6.56 4.03
N PRO A 94 -11.49 7.75 3.57
CA PRO A 94 -10.59 8.81 3.13
C PRO A 94 -9.95 9.59 4.28
N SER A 95 -10.56 9.60 5.47
CA SER A 95 -10.07 10.33 6.65
C SER A 95 -10.19 9.51 7.93
N THR A 96 -9.23 9.69 8.83
CA THR A 96 -9.22 9.07 10.18
C THR A 96 -10.28 9.61 11.12
N SER A 97 -10.92 10.74 10.79
CA SER A 97 -12.00 11.37 11.54
C SER A 97 -13.41 10.96 11.09
N MET A 98 -13.55 10.09 10.08
CA MET A 98 -14.87 9.65 9.62
C MET A 98 -15.48 8.62 10.56
N PHE A 99 -16.69 8.91 11.05
CA PHE A 99 -17.51 7.99 11.83
C PHE A 99 -18.55 7.23 10.98
N THR A 100 -18.74 7.63 9.72
CA THR A 100 -19.76 7.07 8.82
C THR A 100 -19.22 6.96 7.40
N CYS A 101 -19.53 5.88 6.69
CA CYS A 101 -19.13 5.69 5.30
C CYS A 101 -19.87 6.66 4.37
N PRO A 102 -19.17 7.43 3.51
CA PRO A 102 -19.81 8.40 2.61
C PRO A 102 -20.63 7.74 1.50
N ARG A 103 -20.42 6.45 1.20
CA ARG A 103 -21.10 5.75 0.11
C ARG A 103 -22.37 5.02 0.52
N CYS A 104 -22.41 4.46 1.73
CA CYS A 104 -23.51 3.58 2.17
C CYS A 104 -23.99 3.85 3.60
N ALA A 105 -23.56 4.96 4.21
CA ALA A 105 -23.95 5.37 5.56
C ALA A 105 -23.63 4.37 6.70
N THR A 106 -22.87 3.31 6.44
CA THR A 106 -22.42 2.38 7.49
C THR A 106 -21.62 3.09 8.57
N SER A 107 -21.92 2.81 9.84
CA SER A 107 -21.14 3.26 10.98
C SER A 107 -19.72 2.67 10.95
N LEU A 108 -18.70 3.53 11.06
CA LEU A 108 -17.27 3.20 11.08
C LEU A 108 -16.67 3.35 12.50
N ARG A 109 -17.53 3.47 13.52
CA ARG A 109 -17.13 3.67 14.90
C ARG A 109 -16.50 2.42 15.52
#